data_AF-A0A2V9D4D5-F1
#
_entry.id   AF-A0A2V9D4D5-F1
#
_cell.length_a   1.000
_cell.length_b   1.000
_cell.length_c   1.000
_cell.angle_alpha   90.00
_cell.angle_beta   90.00
_cell.angle_gamma   90.00
#
_symmetry.space_group_name_H-M   'P 1'
#
loop_
_entity.id
_entity.type
_entity.pdbx_description
1 polymer ?
#
loop_
_entity_poly.entity_id
_entity_poly.type
_entity_poly.pdbx_seq_one_letter_code
_entity_poly.pdbx_strand_id
1 'polypeptide(L)'
;MKGKTFVLIFALVLAGLATVPLAAQSLLPSSLGTWASSGTPTQVPAQQIEQLANDRANILREYGVTSGERREFANGNDKATVTLYRMVDPSAAFGAFTFLRDPDMALPAPILAASYAADKRGRALLVVGNLVMDVASPKDQMTTPDLNALAQSVAAQADRRPYPPIATFLPKAGLIPGSERYVLGPLALAHAFPPGATNQTDWAGFASSAEAIVGRYRLGEKPSDKPSDKVAGRSRPAEGVLLLILYPTQQLAADRYNALSKSFALNVEPSQAGDKPAVFGTRSSAMIALLARVDSRETAADLLSQIHYASDVTWNEPTHDLTDPSISTIVVGAIVDTGAIMLLALAASLGFGGFRLLAKFLAPGKIFDRNTDVEILQLGISSKPIDVKDFYILNFPR
;
A
#
# COMPACT_ATOMS: atom_id res chain seq x y z
N MET A 1 49.04 -46.38 19.40
CA MET A 1 47.58 -46.54 19.16
C MET A 1 46.92 -45.32 19.78
N LYS A 2 46.42 -44.33 19.01
CA LYS A 2 45.06 -44.29 18.40
C LYS A 2 43.99 -44.70 19.44
N GLY A 3 43.00 -43.89 19.83
CA GLY A 3 42.57 -42.57 19.43
C GLY A 3 41.08 -42.39 19.78
N LYS A 4 40.62 -41.12 19.79
CA LYS A 4 39.22 -40.65 19.67
C LYS A 4 38.35 -40.87 20.92
N THR A 5 37.51 -39.93 21.36
CA THR A 5 36.63 -39.10 20.53
C THR A 5 36.32 -37.76 21.20
N PHE A 6 36.50 -36.70 20.43
CA PHE A 6 36.24 -35.29 20.69
C PHE A 6 34.88 -34.98 20.04
N VAL A 7 33.84 -34.69 20.82
CA VAL A 7 32.52 -34.23 20.30
C VAL A 7 31.92 -33.27 21.33
N LEU A 8 31.27 -32.21 20.80
CA LEU A 8 30.47 -31.16 21.47
C LEU A 8 31.18 -29.85 21.85
N ILE A 9 31.69 -29.11 20.86
CA ILE A 9 31.61 -27.64 20.86
C ILE A 9 31.40 -27.16 19.41
N PHE A 10 30.15 -27.14 18.91
CA PHE A 10 29.77 -26.27 17.78
C PHE A 10 28.24 -26.18 17.63
N ALA A 11 27.56 -25.47 18.54
CA ALA A 11 26.16 -25.10 18.33
C ALA A 11 25.74 -23.97 19.29
N LEU A 12 26.30 -22.77 19.17
CA LEU A 12 25.68 -21.57 19.75
C LEU A 12 26.23 -20.27 19.15
N VAL A 13 26.05 -20.05 17.85
CA VAL A 13 26.16 -18.71 17.23
C VAL A 13 24.98 -18.49 16.29
N LEU A 14 23.76 -18.63 16.82
CA LEU A 14 22.54 -18.24 16.12
C LEU A 14 21.58 -17.58 17.11
N ALA A 15 21.99 -16.45 17.68
CA ALA A 15 21.11 -15.58 18.43
C ALA A 15 21.55 -14.14 18.17
N GLY A 16 20.68 -13.35 17.51
CA GLY A 16 20.85 -11.90 17.46
C GLY A 16 20.87 -11.24 16.08
N LEU A 17 20.20 -11.79 15.06
CA LEU A 17 19.63 -10.89 14.04
C LEU A 17 18.27 -10.44 14.58
N ALA A 18 18.29 -9.41 15.42
CA ALA A 18 17.10 -8.63 15.68
C ALA A 18 16.63 -8.09 14.32
N THR A 19 15.55 -8.66 13.80
CA THR A 19 14.81 -8.04 12.69
C THR A 19 14.27 -6.73 13.24
N VAL A 20 15.02 -5.64 13.03
CA VAL A 20 14.47 -4.30 13.23
C VAL A 20 13.27 -4.23 12.31
N PRO A 21 12.04 -4.06 12.82
CA PRO A 21 10.89 -3.91 11.94
C PRO A 21 11.20 -2.75 10.99
N LEU A 22 11.08 -2.97 9.68
CA LEU A 22 11.35 -1.97 8.64
C LEU A 22 10.56 -0.67 8.85
N ALA A 23 9.50 -0.74 9.67
CA ALA A 23 8.68 0.37 10.14
C ALA A 23 9.41 1.36 11.10
N ALA A 24 10.61 1.02 11.61
CA ALA A 24 11.38 1.85 12.55
C ALA A 24 12.52 2.66 11.90
N GLN A 25 12.63 2.68 10.58
CA GLN A 25 13.56 3.58 9.89
C GLN A 25 12.92 4.96 9.73
N SER A 26 13.61 5.98 10.25
CA SER A 26 13.26 7.40 10.04
C SER A 26 13.21 7.70 8.55
N LEU A 27 12.04 8.17 8.09
CA LEU A 27 11.82 8.63 6.73
C LEU A 27 12.15 10.11 6.57
N LEU A 28 11.89 10.90 7.61
CA LEU A 28 12.19 12.32 7.56
C LEU A 28 13.70 12.56 7.68
N PRO A 29 14.32 13.25 6.70
CA PRO A 29 15.76 13.46 6.68
C PRO A 29 16.22 14.33 7.86
N SER A 30 17.51 14.25 8.20
CA SER A 30 18.13 15.10 9.21
C SER A 30 18.37 16.54 8.75
N SER A 31 18.37 16.79 7.44
CA SER A 31 18.52 18.11 6.83
C SER A 31 17.76 18.21 5.50
N LEU A 32 17.30 19.42 5.18
CA LEU A 32 16.52 19.77 3.98
C LEU A 32 17.00 21.13 3.48
N GLY A 33 17.94 21.16 2.54
CA GLY A 33 18.53 22.42 2.08
C GLY A 33 19.19 23.19 3.24
N THR A 34 18.69 24.39 3.55
CA THR A 34 19.15 25.23 4.67
C THR A 34 18.54 24.86 6.02
N TRP A 35 17.57 23.93 6.04
CA TRP A 35 16.90 23.47 7.26
C TRP A 35 17.66 22.30 7.88
N ALA A 36 17.93 22.37 9.18
CA ALA A 36 18.53 21.28 9.96
C ALA A 36 17.55 20.80 11.02
N SER A 37 17.53 19.48 11.30
CA SER A 37 16.65 18.95 12.33
C SER A 37 17.05 19.42 13.73
N SER A 38 16.10 19.89 14.54
CA SER A 38 16.32 20.39 15.90
C SER A 38 16.11 19.33 16.99
N GLY A 39 16.44 18.07 16.70
CA GLY A 39 16.31 16.96 17.65
C GLY A 39 16.18 15.59 17.00
N THR A 40 15.96 14.58 17.83
CA THR A 40 15.63 13.21 17.38
C THR A 40 14.16 13.14 16.93
N PRO A 41 13.85 12.44 15.83
CA PRO A 41 12.48 12.27 15.38
C PRO A 41 11.67 11.48 16.41
N THR A 42 10.43 11.89 16.64
CA THR A 42 9.45 11.12 17.42
C THR A 42 8.77 10.15 16.48
N GLN A 43 8.91 8.84 16.71
CA GLN A 43 8.26 7.80 15.90
C GLN A 43 7.27 7.03 16.74
N VAL A 44 6.08 6.79 16.18
CA VAL A 44 5.03 6.03 16.84
C VAL A 44 4.44 4.99 15.89
N PRO A 45 4.13 3.78 16.37
CA PRO A 45 3.34 2.82 15.60
C PRO A 45 1.86 3.26 15.53
N ALA A 46 1.08 2.65 14.63
CA ALA A 46 -0.35 2.93 14.47
C ALA A 46 -1.16 2.95 15.78
N GLN A 47 -0.82 2.05 16.72
CA GLN A 47 -1.51 1.92 18.00
C GLN A 47 -1.33 3.13 18.92
N GLN A 48 -0.29 3.95 18.69
CA GLN A 48 0.04 5.12 19.48
C GLN A 48 -0.06 6.42 18.66
N ILE A 49 -0.77 6.38 17.53
CA ILE A 49 -0.83 7.52 16.60
C ILE A 49 -1.47 8.76 17.21
N GLU A 50 -2.24 8.61 18.30
CA GLU A 50 -2.77 9.71 19.10
C GLU A 50 -1.71 10.66 19.65
N GLN A 51 -0.48 10.21 19.88
CA GLN A 51 0.64 11.07 20.30
C GLN A 51 1.00 12.11 19.22
N LEU A 52 0.69 11.82 17.95
CA LEU A 52 0.92 12.72 16.83
C LEU A 52 -0.37 13.40 16.36
N ALA A 53 -1.45 12.63 16.24
CA ALA A 53 -2.68 13.07 15.58
C ALA A 53 -3.78 13.57 16.52
N ASN A 54 -3.62 13.46 17.86
CA ASN A 54 -4.63 13.84 18.84
C ASN A 54 -6.02 13.23 18.53
N ASP A 55 -7.05 14.08 18.40
CA ASP A 55 -8.44 13.73 18.09
C ASP A 55 -8.63 13.10 16.70
N ARG A 56 -7.69 13.30 15.79
CA ARG A 56 -7.72 12.76 14.42
C ARG A 56 -7.30 11.28 14.35
N ALA A 57 -6.74 10.75 15.44
CA ALA A 57 -6.17 9.41 15.49
C ALA A 57 -7.16 8.31 15.08
N ASN A 58 -8.41 8.39 15.53
CA ASN A 58 -9.41 7.35 15.26
C ASN A 58 -9.70 7.21 13.75
N ILE A 59 -9.86 8.34 13.06
CA ILE A 59 -10.12 8.35 11.61
C ILE A 59 -8.86 7.96 10.83
N LEU A 60 -7.67 8.39 11.26
CA LEU A 60 -6.42 7.93 10.63
C LEU A 60 -6.21 6.42 10.78
N ARG A 61 -6.61 5.82 11.91
CA ARG A 61 -6.62 4.36 12.08
C ARG A 61 -7.63 3.69 11.16
N GLU A 62 -8.83 4.26 11.02
CA GLU A 62 -9.83 3.78 10.05
C GLU A 62 -9.32 3.81 8.61
N TYR A 63 -8.60 4.87 8.21
CA TYR A 63 -7.95 4.94 6.91
C TYR A 63 -6.74 4.00 6.76
N GLY A 64 -6.25 3.36 7.83
CA GLY A 64 -5.10 2.46 7.75
C GLY A 64 -3.75 3.16 7.87
N VAL A 65 -3.57 4.06 8.84
CA VAL A 65 -2.24 4.50 9.26
C VAL A 65 -1.44 3.34 9.84
N THR A 66 -0.18 3.20 9.46
CA THR A 66 0.73 2.11 9.89
C THR A 66 1.77 2.61 10.88
N SER A 67 2.27 3.82 10.68
CA SER A 67 3.15 4.52 11.60
C SER A 67 3.08 6.03 11.37
N GLY A 68 3.59 6.79 12.33
CA GLY A 68 3.81 8.21 12.18
C GLY A 68 5.19 8.63 12.69
N GLU A 69 5.72 9.69 12.10
CA GLU A 69 7.01 10.28 12.45
C GLU A 69 6.84 11.79 12.54
N ARG A 70 7.34 12.41 13.61
CA ARG A 70 7.40 13.87 13.74
C ARG A 70 8.84 14.34 13.90
N ARG A 71 9.21 15.36 13.14
CA ARG A 71 10.52 16.00 13.23
C ARG A 71 10.39 17.51 13.17
N GLU A 72 11.16 18.18 14.01
CA GLU A 72 11.30 19.63 13.98
C GLU A 72 12.53 20.02 13.17
N PHE A 73 12.41 21.11 12.42
CA PHE A 73 13.44 21.70 11.58
C PHE A 73 13.63 23.17 11.96
N ALA A 74 14.87 23.63 11.91
CA ALA A 74 15.23 25.02 12.13
C ALA A 74 16.14 25.54 11.00
N ASN A 75 15.94 26.81 10.65
CA ASN A 75 16.81 27.58 9.76
C ASN A 75 17.02 28.97 10.38
N GLY A 76 18.12 29.13 11.14
CA GLY A 76 18.32 30.32 11.97
C GLY A 76 17.20 30.47 13.02
N ASN A 77 16.39 31.53 12.90
CA ASN A 77 15.25 31.78 13.78
C ASN A 77 13.93 31.14 13.29
N ASP A 78 13.92 30.64 12.05
CA ASP A 78 12.75 30.03 11.45
C ASP A 78 12.60 28.58 11.92
N LYS A 79 11.35 28.15 12.13
CA LYS A 79 11.02 26.83 12.66
C LYS A 79 9.91 26.18 11.84
N ALA A 80 10.02 24.89 11.62
CA ALA A 80 8.98 24.08 11.01
C ALA A 80 8.87 22.74 11.73
N THR A 81 7.65 22.23 11.87
CA THR A 81 7.38 20.88 12.36
C THR A 81 6.76 20.08 11.23
N VAL A 82 7.38 18.95 10.89
CA VAL A 82 6.86 18.02 9.88
C VAL A 82 6.36 16.78 10.61
N THR A 83 5.08 16.45 10.42
CA THR A 83 4.50 15.17 10.85
C THR A 83 4.20 14.34 9.61
N LEU A 84 4.87 13.20 9.46
CA LEU A 84 4.66 12.24 8.39
C LEU A 84 3.81 11.08 8.90
N TYR A 85 2.76 10.74 8.17
CA TYR A 85 1.93 9.55 8.35
C TYR A 85 2.22 8.57 7.22
N ARG A 86 2.57 7.33 7.56
CA ARG A 86 2.69 6.24 6.60
C ARG A 86 1.36 5.48 6.56
N MET A 87 0.73 5.46 5.40
CA MET A 87 -0.53 4.75 5.18
C MET A 87 -0.30 3.37 4.56
N VAL A 88 -1.28 2.47 4.67
CA VAL A 88 -1.19 1.11 4.08
C VAL A 88 -1.04 1.13 2.57
N ASP A 89 -1.61 2.12 1.88
CA ASP A 89 -1.56 2.28 0.43
C ASP A 89 -1.87 3.75 0.00
N PRO A 90 -1.77 4.07 -1.31
CA PRO A 90 -2.10 5.40 -1.82
C PRO A 90 -3.58 5.81 -1.65
N SER A 91 -4.53 4.87 -1.65
CA SER A 91 -5.95 5.16 -1.41
C SER A 91 -6.19 5.65 0.02
N ALA A 92 -5.54 5.00 0.99
CA ALA A 92 -5.51 5.40 2.39
C ALA A 92 -4.85 6.77 2.58
N ALA A 93 -3.76 7.06 1.86
CA ALA A 93 -3.11 8.37 1.85
C ALA A 93 -4.00 9.47 1.26
N PHE A 94 -4.71 9.19 0.18
CA PHE A 94 -5.70 10.12 -0.37
C PHE A 94 -6.85 10.38 0.60
N GLY A 95 -7.34 9.34 1.29
CA GLY A 95 -8.33 9.45 2.36
C GLY A 95 -7.85 10.36 3.49
N ALA A 96 -6.68 10.07 4.05
CA ALA A 96 -6.08 10.89 5.10
C ALA A 96 -5.82 12.34 4.64
N PHE A 97 -5.35 12.55 3.41
CA PHE A 97 -5.15 13.90 2.86
C PHE A 97 -6.45 14.69 2.78
N THR A 98 -7.50 14.12 2.16
CA THR A 98 -8.78 14.82 2.03
C THR A 98 -9.43 15.08 3.40
N PHE A 99 -9.26 14.18 4.36
CA PHE A 99 -9.71 14.37 5.75
C PHE A 99 -8.94 15.47 6.49
N LEU A 100 -7.61 15.47 6.42
CA LEU A 100 -6.75 16.42 7.13
C LEU A 100 -6.79 17.83 6.53
N ARG A 101 -7.19 17.94 5.26
CA ARG A 101 -7.28 19.19 4.51
C ARG A 101 -8.39 20.06 5.05
N ASP A 102 -8.04 21.29 5.42
CA ASP A 102 -9.02 22.29 5.81
C ASP A 102 -9.77 22.81 4.56
N PRO A 103 -11.09 23.13 4.67
CA PRO A 103 -11.89 23.60 3.53
C PRO A 103 -11.33 24.83 2.78
N ASP A 104 -10.52 25.63 3.44
CA ASP A 104 -9.92 26.86 2.91
C ASP A 104 -8.43 26.72 2.58
N MET A 105 -7.89 25.51 2.60
CA MET A 105 -6.57 25.24 2.03
C MET A 105 -6.64 25.29 0.49
N ALA A 106 -5.84 26.19 -0.07
CA ALA A 106 -5.66 26.31 -1.50
C ALA A 106 -4.74 25.20 -2.02
N LEU A 107 -4.76 24.98 -3.33
CA LEU A 107 -3.72 24.20 -3.99
C LEU A 107 -2.52 25.14 -4.17
N PRO A 108 -1.35 24.86 -3.57
CA PRO A 108 -0.16 25.69 -3.73
C PRO A 108 0.32 25.68 -5.18
N ALA A 109 1.32 26.52 -5.47
CA ALA A 109 2.14 26.34 -6.66
C ALA A 109 2.63 24.89 -6.76
N PRO A 110 2.76 24.31 -7.97
CA PRO A 110 3.04 22.89 -8.14
C PRO A 110 4.26 22.42 -7.35
N ILE A 111 4.04 21.46 -6.45
CA ILE A 111 5.10 20.74 -5.74
C ILE A 111 5.34 19.46 -6.52
N LEU A 112 6.33 19.48 -7.42
CA LEU A 112 6.54 18.46 -8.45
C LEU A 112 6.67 17.04 -7.91
N ALA A 113 7.28 16.88 -6.72
CA ALA A 113 7.48 15.58 -6.10
C ALA A 113 6.23 15.05 -5.34
N ALA A 114 5.20 15.89 -5.15
CA ALA A 114 3.96 15.53 -4.48
C ALA A 114 2.83 15.28 -5.48
N SER A 115 2.06 14.21 -5.27
CA SER A 115 0.87 13.92 -6.08
C SER A 115 -0.30 14.83 -5.71
N TYR A 116 -0.41 15.18 -4.43
CA TYR A 116 -1.36 16.16 -3.92
C TYR A 116 -0.66 17.11 -2.96
N ALA A 117 -1.04 18.37 -3.02
CA ALA A 117 -0.59 19.37 -2.08
C ALA A 117 -1.73 20.34 -1.76
N ALA A 118 -1.77 20.84 -0.54
CA ALA A 118 -2.68 21.90 -0.13
C ALA A 118 -2.00 22.77 0.92
N ASP A 119 -2.17 24.08 0.89
CA ASP A 119 -1.54 24.98 1.84
C ASP A 119 -2.49 26.08 2.32
N LYS A 120 -2.21 26.57 3.53
CA LYS A 120 -2.86 27.71 4.14
C LYS A 120 -2.04 28.22 5.31
N ARG A 121 -1.60 29.48 5.22
CA ARG A 121 -1.09 30.32 6.32
C ARG A 121 -0.43 29.55 7.46
N GLY A 122 0.73 29.01 7.16
CA GLY A 122 1.63 28.32 8.06
C GLY A 122 1.32 26.85 8.28
N ARG A 123 0.47 26.26 7.44
CA ARG A 123 0.27 24.81 7.36
C ARG A 123 0.23 24.36 5.90
N ALA A 124 0.95 23.30 5.58
CA ALA A 124 0.91 22.64 4.28
C ALA A 124 0.71 21.12 4.44
N LEU A 125 -0.06 20.53 3.55
CA LEU A 125 -0.25 19.09 3.43
C LEU A 125 0.33 18.62 2.11
N LEU A 126 1.13 17.57 2.14
CA LEU A 126 1.76 16.96 0.97
C LEU A 126 1.47 15.47 0.95
N VAL A 127 1.22 14.91 -0.23
CA VAL A 127 1.06 13.47 -0.44
C VAL A 127 2.08 12.99 -1.45
N VAL A 128 2.85 11.98 -1.07
CA VAL A 128 3.81 11.30 -1.92
C VAL A 128 3.53 9.80 -1.83
N GLY A 129 2.78 9.27 -2.79
CA GLY A 129 2.33 7.87 -2.77
C GLY A 129 1.48 7.57 -1.53
N ASN A 130 1.87 6.57 -0.75
CA ASN A 130 1.23 6.23 0.53
C ASN A 130 1.67 7.09 1.74
N LEU A 131 2.48 8.13 1.54
CA LEU A 131 2.99 9.00 2.61
C LEU A 131 2.25 10.34 2.61
N VAL A 132 1.75 10.75 3.77
CA VAL A 132 1.09 12.05 3.98
C VAL A 132 1.91 12.88 4.95
N MET A 133 2.27 14.10 4.59
CA MET A 133 3.03 15.01 5.44
C MET A 133 2.17 16.22 5.81
N ASP A 134 2.07 16.50 7.10
CA ASP A 134 1.47 17.71 7.69
C ASP A 134 2.61 18.60 8.22
N VAL A 135 2.83 19.71 7.51
CA VAL A 135 3.90 20.65 7.75
C VAL A 135 3.32 21.87 8.43
N ALA A 136 3.66 22.10 9.69
CA ALA A 136 3.37 23.32 10.42
C ALA A 136 4.59 24.24 10.38
N SER A 137 4.50 25.37 9.67
CA SER A 137 5.57 26.35 9.52
C SER A 137 5.02 27.77 9.74
N PRO A 138 5.15 28.35 10.94
CA PRO A 138 4.61 29.67 11.25
C PRO A 138 5.04 30.72 10.21
N LYS A 139 4.10 31.59 9.81
CA LYS A 139 4.33 32.68 8.84
C LYS A 139 4.84 32.20 7.46
N ASP A 140 4.54 30.96 7.07
CA ASP A 140 4.94 30.38 5.79
C ASP A 140 6.47 30.42 5.58
N GLN A 141 7.24 30.22 6.66
CA GLN A 141 8.70 30.24 6.64
C GLN A 141 9.29 29.16 5.73
N MET A 142 8.68 27.98 5.67
CA MET A 142 9.06 26.90 4.76
C MET A 142 8.43 27.14 3.39
N THR A 143 9.28 27.46 2.41
CA THR A 143 8.86 27.92 1.07
C THR A 143 8.48 26.76 0.15
N THR A 144 7.84 27.03 -1.00
CA THR A 144 7.51 25.99 -2.00
C THR A 144 8.72 25.14 -2.44
N PRO A 145 9.92 25.72 -2.71
CA PRO A 145 11.13 24.92 -2.95
C PRO A 145 11.50 23.99 -1.79
N ASP A 146 11.36 24.45 -0.54
CA ASP A 146 11.63 23.63 0.65
C ASP A 146 10.62 22.48 0.77
N LEU A 147 9.34 22.74 0.52
CA LEU A 147 8.29 21.71 0.49
C LEU A 147 8.52 20.69 -0.63
N ASN A 148 9.02 21.13 -1.78
CA ASN A 148 9.40 20.22 -2.87
C ASN A 148 10.62 19.37 -2.53
N ALA A 149 11.63 19.95 -1.87
CA ALA A 149 12.77 19.20 -1.36
C ALA A 149 12.35 18.16 -0.30
N LEU A 150 11.41 18.53 0.58
CA LEU A 150 10.83 17.63 1.56
C LEU A 150 10.09 16.47 0.89
N ALA A 151 9.20 16.75 -0.06
CA ALA A 151 8.50 15.71 -0.83
C ALA A 151 9.48 14.80 -1.58
N GLN A 152 10.51 15.36 -2.20
CA GLN A 152 11.55 14.60 -2.91
C GLN A 152 12.33 13.67 -1.98
N SER A 153 12.59 14.08 -0.73
CA SER A 153 13.38 13.31 0.22
C SER A 153 12.76 11.96 0.60
N VAL A 154 11.42 11.87 0.60
CA VAL A 154 10.67 10.65 0.95
C VAL A 154 10.21 9.85 -0.28
N ALA A 155 10.38 10.42 -1.48
CA ALA A 155 9.76 9.91 -2.69
C ALA A 155 10.26 8.53 -3.11
N ALA A 156 11.47 8.13 -2.71
CA ALA A 156 12.04 6.81 -2.99
C ALA A 156 11.47 5.71 -2.09
N GLN A 157 10.92 6.05 -0.92
CA GLN A 157 10.32 5.08 0.01
C GLN A 157 8.79 5.03 -0.09
N ALA A 158 8.21 5.85 -0.96
CA ALA A 158 6.77 5.93 -1.19
C ALA A 158 6.31 4.82 -2.14
N ASP A 159 5.21 4.16 -1.79
CA ASP A 159 4.45 3.31 -2.71
C ASP A 159 3.63 4.19 -3.64
N ARG A 160 3.86 4.08 -4.95
CA ARG A 160 3.27 4.95 -5.99
C ARG A 160 2.21 4.26 -6.84
N ARG A 161 1.55 3.23 -6.29
CA ARG A 161 0.34 2.67 -6.93
C ARG A 161 -0.68 3.79 -7.26
N PRO A 162 -1.51 3.62 -8.30
CA PRO A 162 -2.49 4.64 -8.69
C PRO A 162 -3.45 5.01 -7.55
N TYR A 163 -3.81 6.29 -7.48
CA TYR A 163 -4.84 6.79 -6.58
C TYR A 163 -6.25 6.37 -7.04
N PRO A 164 -7.24 6.35 -6.13
CA PRO A 164 -8.58 5.88 -6.47
C PRO A 164 -9.24 6.77 -7.52
N PRO A 165 -9.82 6.20 -8.59
CA PRO A 165 -10.43 6.96 -9.67
C PRO A 165 -11.76 7.60 -9.28
N ILE A 166 -12.32 7.26 -8.12
CA ILE A 166 -13.69 7.64 -7.71
C ILE A 166 -13.92 9.16 -7.75
N ALA A 167 -12.88 9.96 -7.52
CA ALA A 167 -12.96 11.41 -7.56
C ALA A 167 -13.31 11.97 -8.95
N THR A 168 -13.04 11.20 -10.01
CA THR A 168 -13.37 11.60 -11.38
C THR A 168 -14.86 11.53 -11.68
N PHE A 169 -15.63 10.76 -10.90
CA PHE A 169 -17.09 10.64 -11.05
C PHE A 169 -17.87 11.78 -10.39
N LEU A 170 -17.21 12.66 -9.61
CA LEU A 170 -17.86 13.83 -9.06
C LEU A 170 -18.16 14.86 -10.18
N PRO A 171 -19.43 15.32 -10.32
CA PRO A 171 -19.74 16.41 -11.24
C PRO A 171 -18.90 17.64 -10.94
N LYS A 172 -18.29 18.24 -11.97
CA LYS A 172 -17.43 19.44 -11.79
C LYS A 172 -18.24 20.72 -11.62
N ALA A 173 -19.43 20.78 -12.21
CA ALA A 173 -20.30 21.95 -12.15
C ALA A 173 -20.83 22.14 -10.71
N GLY A 174 -20.65 23.34 -10.17
CA GLY A 174 -21.11 23.69 -8.81
C GLY A 174 -20.29 23.09 -7.67
N LEU A 175 -19.32 22.20 -7.93
CA LEU A 175 -18.47 21.62 -6.89
C LEU A 175 -17.65 22.73 -6.21
N ILE A 176 -17.70 22.77 -4.87
CA ILE A 176 -16.87 23.65 -4.06
C ILE A 176 -15.46 23.04 -4.00
N PRO A 177 -14.42 23.69 -4.57
CA PRO A 177 -13.08 23.13 -4.59
C PRO A 177 -12.54 22.89 -3.17
N GLY A 178 -11.89 21.76 -2.94
CA GLY A 178 -11.34 21.39 -1.63
C GLY A 178 -12.38 20.88 -0.63
N SER A 179 -13.64 20.75 -1.04
CA SER A 179 -14.71 20.15 -0.23
C SER A 179 -14.77 18.63 -0.34
N GLU A 180 -14.00 18.04 -1.27
CA GLU A 180 -13.98 16.61 -1.54
C GLU A 180 -13.42 15.85 -0.34
N ARG A 181 -14.11 14.79 0.09
CA ARG A 181 -13.70 13.91 1.19
C ARG A 181 -13.80 12.47 0.73
N TYR A 182 -12.66 11.80 0.60
CA TYR A 182 -12.61 10.36 0.30
C TYR A 182 -12.78 9.58 1.60
N VAL A 183 -13.64 8.57 1.59
CA VAL A 183 -14.14 7.90 2.79
C VAL A 183 -13.97 6.40 2.63
N LEU A 184 -13.29 5.78 3.59
CA LEU A 184 -13.01 4.34 3.64
C LEU A 184 -13.68 3.62 4.82
N GLY A 185 -14.46 4.33 5.63
CA GLY A 185 -15.12 3.74 6.77
C GLY A 185 -16.23 4.59 7.39
N PRO A 186 -17.00 3.99 8.31
CA PRO A 186 -18.19 4.60 8.90
C PRO A 186 -17.89 5.84 9.74
N LEU A 187 -16.75 5.91 10.43
CA LEU A 187 -16.39 7.09 11.23
C LEU A 187 -16.14 8.29 10.31
N ALA A 188 -15.28 8.13 9.30
CA ALA A 188 -15.02 9.15 8.30
C ALA A 188 -16.30 9.56 7.55
N LEU A 189 -17.20 8.60 7.26
CA LEU A 189 -18.49 8.88 6.61
C LEU A 189 -19.38 9.75 7.48
N ALA A 190 -19.49 9.46 8.78
CA ALA A 190 -20.30 10.24 9.70
C ALA A 190 -19.81 11.70 9.78
N HIS A 191 -18.50 11.93 9.70
CA HIS A 191 -17.92 13.27 9.64
C HIS A 191 -18.17 13.97 8.30
N ALA A 192 -18.02 13.27 7.17
CA ALA A 192 -18.12 13.85 5.83
C ALA A 192 -19.56 14.05 5.36
N PHE A 193 -20.48 13.15 5.75
CA PHE A 193 -21.89 13.15 5.36
C PHE A 193 -22.81 13.14 6.60
N PRO A 194 -23.00 14.30 7.26
CA PRO A 194 -23.81 14.42 8.48
C PRO A 194 -25.23 13.86 8.40
N PRO A 195 -25.96 13.92 7.26
CA PRO A 195 -27.29 13.33 7.16
C PRO A 195 -27.31 11.81 7.43
N GLY A 196 -26.21 11.11 7.21
CA GLY A 196 -26.06 9.69 7.55
C GLY A 196 -25.42 9.41 8.91
N ALA A 197 -24.99 10.45 9.64
CA ALA A 197 -24.24 10.32 10.89
C ALA A 197 -25.08 9.77 12.06
N THR A 198 -26.40 9.80 11.96
CA THR A 198 -27.31 9.16 12.93
C THR A 198 -27.23 7.63 12.90
N ASN A 199 -26.68 7.06 11.82
CA ASN A 199 -26.45 5.62 11.69
C ASN A 199 -24.97 5.32 12.00
N GLN A 200 -24.68 4.87 13.22
CA GLN A 200 -23.32 4.44 13.64
C GLN A 200 -22.89 3.08 13.04
N THR A 201 -23.74 2.47 12.21
CA THR A 201 -23.48 1.19 11.53
C THR A 201 -22.81 1.40 10.17
N ASP A 202 -22.09 0.39 9.67
CA ASP A 202 -21.59 0.35 8.29
C ASP A 202 -22.71 0.17 7.25
N TRP A 203 -23.54 1.19 7.08
CA TRP A 203 -24.66 1.17 6.14
C TRP A 203 -24.21 1.34 4.68
N ALA A 204 -23.07 2.01 4.46
CA ALA A 204 -22.46 2.18 3.14
C ALA A 204 -21.74 0.91 2.65
N GLY A 205 -21.44 -0.04 3.54
CA GLY A 205 -20.87 -1.34 3.17
C GLY A 205 -19.36 -1.32 2.95
N PHE A 206 -18.61 -0.53 3.71
CA PHE A 206 -17.14 -0.51 3.70
C PHE A 206 -16.55 -1.88 4.01
N ALA A 207 -17.20 -2.67 4.88
CA ALA A 207 -16.83 -4.07 5.15
C ALA A 207 -16.97 -4.99 3.92
N SER A 208 -17.72 -4.55 2.90
CA SER A 208 -17.86 -5.21 1.59
C SER A 208 -17.04 -4.49 0.50
N SER A 209 -15.96 -3.79 0.89
CA SER A 209 -15.06 -3.06 0.00
C SER A 209 -15.74 -1.94 -0.81
N ALA A 210 -16.77 -1.31 -0.25
CA ALA A 210 -17.30 -0.08 -0.82
C ALA A 210 -16.29 1.07 -0.64
N GLU A 211 -16.14 1.90 -1.67
CA GLU A 211 -15.38 3.14 -1.62
C GLU A 211 -16.35 4.31 -1.71
N ALA A 212 -16.14 5.37 -0.94
CA ALA A 212 -17.04 6.52 -0.95
C ALA A 212 -16.29 7.84 -1.13
N ILE A 213 -16.94 8.80 -1.78
CA ILE A 213 -16.45 10.17 -1.86
C ILE A 213 -17.60 11.15 -1.68
N VAL A 214 -17.36 12.20 -0.89
CA VAL A 214 -18.32 13.27 -0.63
C VAL A 214 -17.82 14.56 -1.24
N GLY A 215 -18.69 15.37 -1.83
CA GLY A 215 -18.41 16.73 -2.28
C GLY A 215 -19.53 17.69 -1.89
N ARG A 216 -19.19 18.96 -1.65
CA ARG A 216 -20.18 20.02 -1.42
C ARG A 216 -20.42 20.81 -2.70
N TYR A 217 -21.67 21.15 -2.96
CA TYR A 217 -22.10 21.79 -4.21
C TYR A 217 -22.85 23.08 -3.93
N ARG A 218 -22.55 24.14 -4.70
CA ARG A 218 -23.39 25.33 -4.80
C ARG A 218 -24.49 25.05 -5.81
N LEU A 219 -25.74 25.13 -5.36
CA LEU A 219 -26.94 24.87 -6.13
C LEU A 219 -27.59 26.19 -6.54
N GLY A 220 -28.13 26.25 -7.76
CA GLY A 220 -28.78 27.44 -8.32
C GLY A 220 -27.86 28.44 -9.01
N GLU A 221 -26.57 28.14 -9.17
CA GLU A 221 -25.63 28.95 -9.95
C GLU A 221 -25.48 28.33 -11.35
N LYS A 222 -26.12 28.93 -12.36
CA LYS A 222 -25.94 28.50 -13.75
C LYS A 222 -24.53 28.93 -14.23
N PRO A 223 -23.82 28.12 -15.05
CA PRO A 223 -22.48 28.45 -15.54
C PRO A 223 -22.38 29.80 -16.30
N SER A 224 -23.51 30.35 -16.75
CA SER A 224 -23.62 31.61 -17.48
C SER A 224 -23.65 32.87 -16.60
N ASP A 225 -23.80 32.73 -15.28
CA ASP A 225 -23.92 33.89 -14.38
C ASP A 225 -22.52 34.45 -14.05
N LYS A 226 -22.05 35.43 -14.85
CA LYS A 226 -20.82 36.17 -14.52
C LYS A 226 -20.96 36.89 -13.16
N PRO A 227 -19.86 37.05 -12.40
CA PRO A 227 -19.88 37.68 -11.07
C PRO A 227 -20.35 39.15 -11.04
N SER A 228 -20.41 39.83 -12.20
CA SER A 228 -20.62 41.28 -12.31
C SER A 228 -22.06 41.74 -12.11
N ASP A 229 -23.05 40.86 -12.25
CA ASP A 229 -24.44 41.33 -12.48
C ASP A 229 -25.40 41.10 -11.31
N LYS A 230 -25.02 40.43 -10.22
CA LYS A 230 -25.97 40.26 -9.11
C LYS A 230 -25.90 41.38 -8.07
N VAL A 231 -26.78 42.35 -8.28
CA VAL A 231 -27.26 43.39 -7.36
C VAL A 231 -27.50 42.85 -5.95
N ALA A 232 -27.19 43.69 -4.97
CA ALA A 232 -27.27 43.45 -3.54
C ALA A 232 -28.70 43.08 -3.09
N GLY A 233 -28.89 41.80 -2.80
CA GLY A 233 -30.12 41.25 -2.20
C GLY A 233 -30.13 39.73 -2.13
N ARG A 234 -28.95 39.07 -2.14
CA ARG A 234 -28.81 37.63 -2.37
C ARG A 234 -29.11 36.81 -1.11
N SER A 235 -30.19 36.02 -1.16
CA SER A 235 -30.31 34.77 -0.42
C SER A 235 -29.00 33.97 -0.55
N ARG A 236 -28.52 33.34 0.54
CA ARG A 236 -27.35 32.45 0.48
C ARG A 236 -27.58 31.43 -0.66
N PRO A 237 -26.57 31.16 -1.52
CA PRO A 237 -26.68 30.08 -2.49
C PRO A 237 -26.99 28.79 -1.73
N ALA A 238 -27.97 28.03 -2.21
CA ALA A 238 -28.31 26.74 -1.60
C ALA A 238 -27.09 25.82 -1.72
N GLU A 239 -26.74 25.11 -0.65
CA GLU A 239 -25.59 24.19 -0.65
C GLU A 239 -26.06 22.75 -0.46
N GLY A 240 -25.73 21.90 -1.42
CA GLY A 240 -25.97 20.46 -1.36
C GLY A 240 -24.72 19.70 -0.93
N VAL A 241 -24.92 18.50 -0.40
CA VAL A 241 -23.84 17.53 -0.13
C VAL A 241 -24.13 16.28 -0.92
N LEU A 242 -23.25 15.97 -1.88
CA LEU A 242 -23.32 14.77 -2.71
C LEU A 242 -22.37 13.72 -2.16
N LEU A 243 -22.89 12.53 -1.90
CA LEU A 243 -22.14 11.33 -1.56
C LEU A 243 -22.24 10.35 -2.73
N LEU A 244 -21.09 9.91 -3.24
CA LEU A 244 -20.97 8.79 -4.16
C LEU A 244 -20.43 7.58 -3.41
N ILE A 245 -21.00 6.41 -3.65
CA ILE A 245 -20.53 5.13 -3.12
C ILE A 245 -20.36 4.17 -4.29
N LEU A 246 -19.13 3.71 -4.50
CA LEU A 246 -18.76 2.71 -5.49
C LEU A 246 -18.67 1.34 -4.83
N TYR A 247 -19.31 0.34 -5.42
CA TYR A 247 -19.30 -1.03 -4.94
C TYR A 247 -18.52 -1.95 -5.90
N PRO A 248 -17.94 -3.04 -5.41
CA PRO A 248 -17.26 -4.03 -6.25
C PRO A 248 -18.16 -4.68 -7.32
N THR A 249 -19.47 -4.78 -7.09
CA THR A 249 -20.41 -5.40 -8.04
C THR A 249 -21.71 -4.61 -8.15
N GLN A 250 -22.35 -4.68 -9.32
CA GLN A 250 -23.65 -4.06 -9.57
C GLN A 250 -24.77 -4.66 -8.70
N GLN A 251 -24.69 -5.96 -8.41
CA GLN A 251 -25.67 -6.64 -7.55
C GLN A 251 -25.59 -6.11 -6.12
N LEU A 252 -24.38 -6.00 -5.57
CA LEU A 252 -24.18 -5.42 -4.25
C LEU A 252 -24.66 -3.97 -4.19
N ALA A 253 -24.40 -3.16 -5.22
CA ALA A 253 -24.92 -1.80 -5.30
C ALA A 253 -26.46 -1.77 -5.31
N ALA A 254 -27.12 -2.69 -6.02
CA ALA A 254 -28.58 -2.78 -6.03
C ALA A 254 -29.16 -3.15 -4.66
N ASP A 255 -28.58 -4.16 -4.01
CA ASP A 255 -29.01 -4.61 -2.68
C ASP A 255 -28.83 -3.50 -1.64
N ARG A 256 -27.69 -2.81 -1.69
CA ARG A 256 -27.38 -1.69 -0.79
C ARG A 256 -28.31 -0.51 -1.03
N TYR A 257 -28.59 -0.16 -2.28
CA TYR A 257 -29.54 0.90 -2.61
C TYR A 257 -30.93 0.62 -2.05
N ASN A 258 -31.42 -0.63 -2.18
CA ASN A 258 -32.71 -1.03 -1.61
C ASN A 258 -32.73 -0.92 -0.08
N ALA A 259 -31.62 -1.27 0.58
CA ALA A 259 -31.49 -1.19 2.03
C ALA A 259 -31.49 0.25 2.57
N LEU A 260 -31.12 1.25 1.78
CA LEU A 260 -31.07 2.66 2.21
C LEU A 260 -32.43 3.21 2.66
N SER A 261 -33.54 2.69 2.13
CA SER A 261 -34.91 3.06 2.54
C SER A 261 -35.20 2.83 4.04
N LYS A 262 -34.42 1.95 4.67
CA LYS A 262 -34.50 1.69 6.12
C LYS A 262 -33.99 2.89 6.91
N SER A 263 -32.89 3.48 6.46
CA SER A 263 -32.14 4.52 7.15
C SER A 263 -32.49 5.94 6.69
N PHE A 264 -33.01 6.10 5.47
CA PHE A 264 -33.27 7.39 4.85
C PHE A 264 -34.68 7.46 4.25
N ALA A 265 -35.23 8.66 4.24
CA ALA A 265 -36.42 8.97 3.44
C ALA A 265 -35.95 9.27 2.01
N LEU A 266 -35.95 8.24 1.15
CA LEU A 266 -35.40 8.33 -0.20
C LEU A 266 -36.38 9.05 -1.16
N ASN A 267 -35.85 10.03 -1.89
CA ASN A 267 -36.55 10.72 -2.99
C ASN A 267 -37.88 11.38 -2.57
N VAL A 268 -37.97 11.80 -1.32
CA VAL A 268 -39.05 12.62 -0.78
C VAL A 268 -38.52 13.98 -0.39
N GLU A 269 -39.38 15.00 -0.44
CA GLU A 269 -39.02 16.33 0.01
C GLU A 269 -38.77 16.34 1.53
N PRO A 270 -37.86 17.21 2.03
CA PRO A 270 -37.57 17.30 3.45
C PRO A 270 -38.80 17.54 4.34
N SER A 271 -39.81 18.24 3.81
CA SER A 271 -41.10 18.51 4.48
C SER A 271 -41.94 17.25 4.72
N GLN A 272 -41.70 16.16 3.96
CA GLN A 272 -42.46 14.92 3.99
C GLN A 272 -41.70 13.75 4.63
N ALA A 273 -40.44 13.95 5.01
CA ALA A 273 -39.53 12.89 5.45
C ALA A 273 -39.79 12.37 6.87
N GLY A 274 -40.61 13.07 7.67
CA GLY A 274 -40.88 12.72 9.06
C GLY A 274 -39.60 12.70 9.89
N ASP A 275 -39.40 11.62 10.67
CA ASP A 275 -38.23 11.45 11.55
C ASP A 275 -36.96 10.96 10.84
N LYS A 276 -37.06 10.57 9.56
CA LYS A 276 -35.91 10.06 8.79
C LYS A 276 -35.19 11.19 8.04
N PRO A 277 -33.86 11.14 7.91
CA PRO A 277 -33.14 12.10 7.07
C PRO A 277 -33.58 11.97 5.60
N ALA A 278 -34.01 13.09 5.01
CA ALA A 278 -34.39 13.18 3.61
C ALA A 278 -33.14 13.20 2.72
N VAL A 279 -33.07 12.30 1.74
CA VAL A 279 -32.00 12.29 0.73
C VAL A 279 -32.57 11.93 -0.64
N PHE A 280 -32.07 12.56 -1.68
CA PHE A 280 -32.37 12.19 -3.05
C PHE A 280 -31.30 11.21 -3.54
N GLY A 281 -31.72 10.01 -3.93
CA GLY A 281 -30.82 8.92 -4.25
C GLY A 281 -31.07 8.35 -5.64
N THR A 282 -29.99 8.14 -6.40
CA THR A 282 -30.03 7.37 -7.66
C THR A 282 -28.94 6.31 -7.68
N ARG A 283 -29.12 5.28 -8.49
CA ARG A 283 -28.12 4.23 -8.72
C ARG A 283 -27.78 4.17 -10.20
N SER A 284 -26.49 4.14 -10.50
CA SER A 284 -25.94 3.98 -11.85
C SER A 284 -24.94 2.84 -11.82
N SER A 285 -25.29 1.68 -12.39
CA SER A 285 -24.43 0.48 -12.38
C SER A 285 -24.03 0.07 -10.96
N ALA A 286 -22.73 0.01 -10.66
CA ALA A 286 -22.13 -0.31 -9.38
C ALA A 286 -21.96 0.90 -8.45
N MET A 287 -22.50 2.06 -8.82
CA MET A 287 -22.40 3.31 -8.06
C MET A 287 -23.77 3.77 -7.55
N ILE A 288 -23.80 4.24 -6.32
CA ILE A 288 -24.94 4.93 -5.72
C ILE A 288 -24.56 6.39 -5.50
N ALA A 289 -25.46 7.30 -5.84
CA ALA A 289 -25.33 8.72 -5.55
C ALA A 289 -26.45 9.16 -4.61
N LEU A 290 -26.10 9.80 -3.49
CA LEU A 290 -27.02 10.36 -2.51
C LEU A 290 -26.75 11.85 -2.36
N LEU A 291 -27.77 12.66 -2.62
CA LEU A 291 -27.74 14.10 -2.47
C LEU A 291 -28.61 14.53 -1.30
N ALA A 292 -28.03 15.29 -0.39
CA ALA A 292 -28.70 15.81 0.79
C ALA A 292 -28.54 17.33 0.90
N ARG A 293 -29.29 17.94 1.85
CA ARG A 293 -29.38 19.40 2.04
C ARG A 293 -29.90 20.14 0.81
N VAL A 294 -30.92 19.56 0.17
CA VAL A 294 -31.61 20.16 -0.98
C VAL A 294 -33.10 20.19 -0.68
N ASP A 295 -33.72 21.33 -0.98
CA ASP A 295 -35.11 21.59 -0.61
C ASP A 295 -36.11 21.07 -1.65
N SER A 296 -35.69 20.86 -2.90
CA SER A 296 -36.56 20.43 -4.01
C SER A 296 -36.00 19.26 -4.81
N ARG A 297 -36.91 18.45 -5.36
CA ARG A 297 -36.59 17.30 -6.19
C ARG A 297 -35.99 17.70 -7.53
N GLU A 298 -36.42 18.82 -8.10
CA GLU A 298 -35.98 19.33 -9.39
C GLU A 298 -34.50 19.70 -9.34
N THR A 299 -34.08 20.44 -8.30
CA THR A 299 -32.67 20.80 -8.10
C THR A 299 -31.81 19.57 -7.87
N ALA A 300 -32.35 18.55 -7.20
CA ALA A 300 -31.66 17.29 -7.02
C ALA A 300 -31.49 16.51 -8.34
N ALA A 301 -32.53 16.48 -9.18
CA ALA A 301 -32.50 15.80 -10.48
C ALA A 301 -31.44 16.40 -11.42
N ASP A 302 -31.28 17.72 -11.43
CA ASP A 302 -30.28 18.41 -12.27
C ASP A 302 -28.84 17.99 -11.93
N LEU A 303 -28.50 17.85 -10.65
CA LEU A 303 -27.16 17.41 -10.23
C LEU A 303 -26.98 15.90 -10.39
N LEU A 304 -27.98 15.11 -10.01
CA LEU A 304 -27.92 13.64 -10.08
C LEU A 304 -27.88 13.12 -11.52
N SER A 305 -28.48 13.85 -12.48
CA SER A 305 -28.47 13.47 -13.89
C SER A 305 -27.08 13.53 -14.53
N GLN A 306 -26.16 14.33 -13.98
CA GLN A 306 -24.77 14.45 -14.46
C GLN A 306 -23.90 13.26 -14.05
N ILE A 307 -24.41 12.38 -13.18
CA ILE A 307 -23.66 11.26 -12.62
C ILE A 307 -23.88 10.05 -13.53
N HIS A 308 -22.92 9.81 -14.42
CA HIS A 308 -22.89 8.62 -15.27
C HIS A 308 -21.71 7.74 -14.87
N TYR A 309 -21.98 6.48 -14.54
CA TYR A 309 -20.93 5.48 -14.46
C TYR A 309 -20.51 5.10 -15.88
N ALA A 310 -19.45 5.72 -16.40
CA ALA A 310 -18.78 5.21 -17.58
C ALA A 310 -17.91 4.03 -17.12
N SER A 311 -18.36 2.81 -17.41
CA SER A 311 -17.46 1.66 -17.39
C SER A 311 -16.49 1.84 -18.55
N ASP A 312 -15.37 2.50 -18.28
CA ASP A 312 -14.17 2.25 -19.09
C ASP A 312 -13.83 0.78 -18.85
N VAL A 313 -14.25 -0.07 -19.78
CA VAL A 313 -13.73 -1.44 -19.87
C VAL A 313 -12.30 -1.28 -20.34
N THR A 314 -11.41 -0.86 -19.43
CA THR A 314 -9.99 -1.02 -19.63
C THR A 314 -9.78 -2.52 -19.64
N TRP A 315 -9.55 -3.07 -20.83
CA TRP A 315 -8.91 -4.37 -20.97
C TRP A 315 -7.57 -4.27 -20.25
N ASN A 316 -7.57 -4.56 -18.95
CA ASN A 316 -6.37 -4.84 -18.19
C ASN A 316 -5.90 -6.22 -18.66
N GLU A 317 -5.35 -6.29 -19.86
CA GLU A 317 -4.27 -7.24 -20.06
C GLU A 317 -3.20 -6.85 -19.03
N PRO A 318 -2.75 -7.78 -18.17
CA PRO A 318 -1.59 -7.53 -17.33
C PRO A 318 -0.40 -7.33 -18.27
N THR A 319 -0.16 -6.08 -18.69
CA THR A 319 1.09 -5.69 -19.29
C THR A 319 2.13 -5.86 -18.20
N HIS A 320 2.83 -6.99 -18.25
CA HIS A 320 3.95 -7.27 -17.39
C HIS A 320 4.93 -6.10 -17.53
N ASP A 321 5.22 -5.44 -16.41
CA ASP A 321 6.16 -4.35 -16.35
C ASP A 321 7.52 -4.81 -16.90
N LEU A 322 8.19 -3.90 -17.62
CA LEU A 322 9.48 -4.06 -18.32
C LEU A 322 10.68 -4.27 -17.36
N THR A 323 10.52 -5.13 -16.37
CA THR A 323 11.60 -5.65 -15.51
C THR A 323 11.72 -7.17 -15.57
N ASP A 324 10.86 -7.84 -16.35
CA ASP A 324 11.15 -9.20 -16.76
C ASP A 324 12.37 -9.19 -17.70
N PRO A 325 13.44 -9.95 -17.39
CA PRO A 325 14.58 -10.06 -18.28
C PRO A 325 14.08 -10.48 -19.66
N SER A 326 14.56 -9.80 -20.70
CA SER A 326 14.14 -10.09 -22.08
C SER A 326 14.24 -11.59 -22.36
N ILE A 327 13.36 -12.14 -23.20
CA ILE A 327 13.35 -13.58 -23.52
C ILE A 327 14.74 -14.07 -23.92
N SER A 328 15.53 -13.22 -24.60
CA SER A 328 16.93 -13.52 -24.91
C SER A 328 17.82 -13.64 -23.67
N THR A 329 17.67 -12.78 -22.67
CA THR A 329 18.37 -12.89 -21.37
C THR A 329 18.01 -14.17 -20.63
N ILE A 330 16.73 -14.58 -20.63
CA ILE A 330 16.29 -15.84 -19.98
C ILE A 330 16.87 -17.05 -20.70
N VAL A 331 16.77 -17.10 -22.04
CA VAL A 331 17.27 -18.22 -22.86
C VAL A 331 18.79 -18.33 -22.77
N VAL A 332 19.52 -17.20 -22.87
CA VAL A 332 20.97 -17.19 -22.74
C VAL A 332 21.39 -17.56 -21.32
N GLY A 333 20.72 -17.03 -20.30
CA GLY A 333 20.97 -17.40 -18.90
C GLY A 333 20.83 -18.89 -18.66
N ALA A 334 19.74 -19.50 -19.13
CA ALA A 334 19.51 -20.94 -18.99
C ALA A 334 20.59 -21.79 -19.69
N ILE A 335 21.05 -21.39 -20.88
CA ILE A 335 22.12 -22.11 -21.61
C ILE A 335 23.45 -21.99 -20.85
N VAL A 336 23.79 -20.79 -20.37
CA VAL A 336 25.04 -20.53 -19.63
C VAL A 336 25.06 -21.29 -18.30
N ASP A 337 23.98 -21.24 -17.53
CA ASP A 337 23.87 -21.93 -16.24
C ASP A 337 23.92 -23.45 -16.39
N THR A 338 23.22 -23.98 -17.40
CA THR A 338 23.28 -25.42 -17.71
C THR A 338 24.71 -25.82 -18.14
N GLY A 339 25.37 -25.00 -18.95
CA GLY A 339 26.77 -25.22 -19.33
C GLY A 339 27.73 -25.20 -18.13
N ALA A 340 27.52 -24.28 -17.19
CA ALA A 340 28.31 -24.20 -15.96
C ALA A 340 28.13 -25.46 -15.09
N ILE A 341 26.90 -25.94 -14.92
CA ILE A 341 26.61 -27.17 -14.17
C ILE A 341 27.26 -28.38 -14.85
N MET A 342 27.18 -28.50 -16.18
CA MET A 342 27.83 -29.59 -16.92
C MET A 342 29.36 -29.59 -16.74
N LEU A 343 30.00 -28.43 -16.80
CA LEU A 343 31.43 -28.30 -16.55
C LEU A 343 31.81 -28.71 -15.12
N LEU A 344 31.02 -28.30 -14.14
CA LEU A 344 31.25 -28.63 -12.73
C LEU A 344 31.10 -30.13 -12.49
N ALA A 345 30.10 -30.77 -13.11
CA ALA A 345 29.90 -32.21 -13.06
C ALA A 345 31.06 -32.98 -13.72
N LEU A 346 31.58 -32.51 -14.85
CA LEU A 346 32.76 -33.10 -15.50
C LEU A 346 34.01 -32.97 -14.63
N ALA A 347 34.26 -31.79 -14.06
CA ALA A 347 35.39 -31.55 -13.17
C ALA A 347 35.32 -32.44 -11.92
N ALA A 348 34.15 -32.56 -11.31
CA ALA A 348 33.92 -33.46 -10.17
C ALA A 348 34.14 -34.94 -10.54
N SER A 349 33.68 -35.36 -11.72
CA SER A 349 33.84 -36.74 -12.21
C SER A 349 35.31 -37.08 -12.49
N LEU A 350 36.04 -36.17 -13.13
CA LEU A 350 37.48 -36.31 -13.37
C LEU A 350 38.27 -36.28 -12.06
N GLY A 351 37.91 -35.38 -11.14
CA GLY A 351 38.51 -35.30 -9.82
C GLY A 351 38.32 -36.59 -9.01
N PHE A 352 37.11 -37.15 -9.00
CA PHE A 352 36.82 -38.42 -8.34
C PHE A 352 37.52 -39.60 -9.02
N GLY A 353 37.53 -39.66 -10.35
CA GLY A 353 38.25 -40.68 -11.11
C GLY A 353 39.75 -40.64 -10.87
N GLY A 354 40.35 -39.45 -10.88
CA GLY A 354 41.76 -39.21 -10.57
C GLY A 354 42.10 -39.57 -9.13
N PHE A 355 41.29 -39.14 -8.17
CA PHE A 355 41.44 -39.52 -6.76
C PHE A 355 41.37 -41.04 -6.57
N ARG A 356 40.44 -41.71 -7.26
CA ARG A 356 40.31 -43.17 -7.23
C ARG A 356 41.56 -43.87 -7.75
N LEU A 357 42.12 -43.40 -8.86
CA LEU A 357 43.38 -43.92 -9.44
C LEU A 357 44.57 -43.69 -8.50
N LEU A 358 44.71 -42.48 -7.94
CA LEU A 358 45.77 -42.16 -6.99
C LEU A 358 45.66 -42.99 -5.71
N ALA A 359 44.45 -43.18 -5.19
CA ALA A 359 44.21 -44.02 -4.02
C ALA A 359 44.57 -45.49 -4.28
N LYS A 360 44.29 -46.01 -5.48
CA LYS A 360 44.72 -47.36 -5.90
C LYS A 360 46.25 -47.45 -6.03
N PHE A 361 46.91 -46.42 -6.54
CA PHE A 361 48.36 -46.40 -6.70
C PHE A 361 49.10 -46.28 -5.36
N LEU A 362 48.66 -45.39 -4.46
CA LEU A 362 49.32 -45.12 -3.18
C LEU A 362 48.96 -46.11 -2.07
N ALA A 363 47.78 -46.73 -2.12
CA ALA A 363 47.32 -47.65 -1.08
C ALA A 363 46.52 -48.84 -1.66
N PRO A 364 47.16 -49.71 -2.48
CA PRO A 364 46.50 -50.89 -3.03
C PRO A 364 45.96 -51.80 -1.91
N GLY A 365 44.70 -52.21 -2.02
CA GLY A 365 44.03 -53.15 -1.10
C GLY A 365 43.47 -52.58 0.21
N LYS A 366 43.57 -51.26 0.48
CA LYS A 366 43.13 -50.68 1.79
C LYS A 366 41.85 -49.86 1.76
N ILE A 367 41.49 -49.23 0.64
CA ILE A 367 40.39 -48.24 0.58
C ILE A 367 39.23 -48.69 -0.31
N PHE A 368 39.50 -49.12 -1.56
CA PHE A 368 38.44 -49.48 -2.53
C PHE A 368 38.42 -50.96 -2.95
N ASP A 369 39.51 -51.70 -2.76
CA ASP A 369 39.63 -53.13 -3.13
C ASP A 369 39.95 -53.95 -1.86
N ARG A 370 39.10 -53.89 -0.82
CA ARG A 370 39.28 -54.74 0.37
C ARG A 370 38.76 -56.14 0.07
N ASN A 371 39.58 -57.16 0.32
CA ASN A 371 39.18 -58.56 0.14
C ASN A 371 37.99 -58.99 1.01
N THR A 372 37.61 -58.18 2.02
CA THR A 372 36.48 -58.45 2.91
C THR A 372 35.11 -58.15 2.27
N ASP A 373 35.06 -57.33 1.21
CA ASP A 373 33.79 -56.95 0.56
C ASP A 373 33.35 -57.95 -0.52
N VAL A 374 34.09 -59.05 -0.71
CA VAL A 374 33.73 -60.20 -1.56
C VAL A 374 33.36 -61.41 -0.69
N GLU A 375 32.67 -61.18 0.42
CA GLU A 375 32.05 -62.27 1.18
C GLU A 375 30.76 -62.71 0.46
N ILE A 376 30.86 -63.79 -0.31
CA ILE A 376 29.69 -64.61 -0.67
C ILE A 376 29.04 -65.01 0.65
N LEU A 377 27.73 -64.74 0.83
CA LEU A 377 26.97 -65.15 2.02
C LEU A 377 27.17 -66.64 2.28
N GLN A 378 28.09 -66.96 3.20
CA GLN A 378 28.46 -68.32 3.53
C GLN A 378 27.43 -68.83 4.53
N LEU A 379 26.51 -69.69 4.08
CA LEU A 379 25.68 -70.45 5.02
C LEU A 379 26.63 -71.35 5.83
N GLY A 380 26.69 -71.15 7.14
CA GLY A 380 27.72 -71.71 8.01
C GLY A 380 27.66 -73.23 8.15
N ILE A 381 28.26 -73.95 7.20
CA ILE A 381 28.37 -75.42 7.24
C ILE A 381 29.83 -75.91 7.26
N SER A 382 30.83 -75.02 7.33
CA SER A 382 32.25 -75.40 7.40
C SER A 382 33.06 -74.41 8.24
N SER A 383 33.93 -74.93 9.11
CA SER A 383 34.72 -74.18 10.10
C SER A 383 36.05 -73.62 9.57
N LYS A 384 36.20 -73.47 8.25
CA LYS A 384 37.38 -72.82 7.63
C LYS A 384 36.93 -71.72 6.65
N PRO A 385 37.48 -70.50 6.75
CA PRO A 385 37.27 -69.46 5.75
C PRO A 385 37.80 -69.94 4.40
N ILE A 386 37.02 -69.79 3.33
CA ILE A 386 37.45 -70.19 1.98
C ILE A 386 38.22 -69.00 1.38
N ASP A 387 39.48 -69.21 1.00
CA ASP A 387 40.24 -68.21 0.23
C ASP A 387 39.73 -68.22 -1.21
N VAL A 388 39.21 -67.08 -1.67
CA VAL A 388 38.65 -66.91 -3.03
C VAL A 388 39.68 -67.26 -4.12
N LYS A 389 40.98 -67.23 -3.80
CA LYS A 389 42.06 -67.59 -4.71
C LYS A 389 42.14 -69.09 -5.01
N ASP A 390 41.62 -69.95 -4.14
CA ASP A 390 41.64 -71.41 -4.35
C ASP A 390 40.71 -71.84 -5.50
N PHE A 391 39.68 -71.05 -5.81
CA PHE A 391 38.76 -71.34 -6.92
C PHE A 391 39.34 -71.04 -8.31
N TYR A 392 40.41 -70.24 -8.39
CA TYR A 392 41.00 -69.81 -9.66
C TYR A 392 42.31 -70.53 -10.00
N ILE A 393 42.77 -71.49 -9.18
CA ILE A 393 43.87 -72.38 -9.56
C ILE A 393 43.32 -73.47 -10.48
N LEU A 394 43.16 -73.12 -11.75
CA LEU A 394 43.07 -74.11 -12.83
C LEU A 394 44.41 -74.85 -12.89
N ASN A 395 44.44 -76.06 -12.32
CA ASN A 395 45.44 -77.07 -12.67
C ASN A 395 45.39 -77.27 -14.19
N PHE A 396 46.38 -76.76 -14.91
CA PHE A 396 46.70 -77.25 -16.25
C PHE A 396 47.51 -78.54 -16.09
N PRO A 397 46.99 -79.72 -16.50
CA PRO A 397 47.83 -80.89 -16.62
C PRO A 397 48.77 -80.72 -17.82
N ARG A 398 49.97 -81.30 -17.71
CA ARG A 398 50.92 -81.47 -18.82
C ARG A 398 50.33 -82.29 -19.95
#